data_AF-A0A1H9L4Y9-F1
#
_entry.id   AF-A0A1H9L4Y9-F1
#
_cell.length_a   1.000
_cell.length_b   1.000
_cell.length_c   1.000
_cell.angle_alpha   90.00
_cell.angle_beta   90.00
_cell.angle_gamma   90.00
#
_symmetry.space_group_name_H-M   'P 1'
#
loop_
_entity.id
_entity.type
_entity.pdbx_description
1 polymer ?
#
loop_
_entity_poly.entity_id
_entity_poly.type
_entity_poly.pdbx_seq_one_letter_code
_entity_poly.pdbx_strand_id
1 'polypeptide(L)'
;MNLTAFPAALLALIGTVALAAASDISVMTTQQIMTARPTSGELAVAGRIYNPEAPVPPQCYTAIEGRYNPCYVCHQNNDDPTRPSFMQDGSLQQAYEFSEAGLTNHHRNLFLDRTDQVAAISDRDILAYIDHDNYSPLADRLNANGWTGWKPDLAGYADGTTAFDARGHARDGSGWVAFNYKPQPSTFWPTNGSTDDVLIRLPAAFRTLPDGSPSRDAYTANLALLELSFQDLDSVTLPAVDETALNDDIDGDGKLGTATTITRRATYLGAASEVPLHRMLYPLGTEFLHSVRYVGIDGDKITTARRMKELRYMIKTRALSLPELASRYGNEIQEKIDENLPRYIDLGDRGMDTGFGWTLLGFIEDADGALRPQTNEEQFFCRGCHSTLGANLDQTWAFPRKQRGAQGWGYIDYTTMRDLPNLGEAMGEIETYFTRVGGGDEFRSNTEILARWFNPDGTVNHAAMAGKTVYDLITPSRERALQLNKAYRVIVSQQSFVYGRDATVTPPHNVHERIDDATADTLPRDKRFAHDIRLSWD
;
A
#
# COMPACT_ATOMS: atom_id res chain seq x y z
N MET A 1 55.14 69.65 -12.92
CA MET A 1 54.41 69.64 -11.64
C MET A 1 53.05 68.97 -11.88
N ASN A 2 52.87 67.84 -11.20
CA ASN A 2 51.64 67.11 -10.86
C ASN A 2 50.70 66.58 -11.96
N LEU A 3 51.04 65.36 -12.41
CA LEU A 3 50.26 64.11 -12.29
C LEU A 3 48.79 64.19 -11.85
N THR A 4 47.90 63.53 -12.62
CA THR A 4 47.04 62.38 -12.25
C THR A 4 46.03 62.16 -13.39
N ALA A 5 46.05 61.10 -14.20
CA ALA A 5 45.94 59.64 -14.00
C ALA A 5 44.53 59.12 -14.38
N PHE A 6 44.49 58.33 -15.46
CA PHE A 6 43.42 57.38 -15.84
C PHE A 6 43.19 56.32 -14.74
N PRO A 7 42.03 55.64 -14.69
CA PRO A 7 41.94 54.34 -15.38
C PRO A 7 40.55 53.94 -15.95
N ALA A 8 40.61 52.99 -16.88
CA ALA A 8 39.53 52.10 -17.28
C ALA A 8 39.46 50.89 -16.33
N ALA A 9 38.27 50.34 -16.05
CA ALA A 9 38.08 48.90 -15.79
C ALA A 9 36.60 48.49 -15.80
N LEU A 10 36.37 47.38 -16.48
CA LEU A 10 35.17 46.56 -16.63
C LEU A 10 35.04 45.59 -15.43
N LEU A 11 33.87 44.94 -15.27
CA LEU A 11 33.51 43.84 -14.36
C LEU A 11 33.23 44.19 -12.87
N ALA A 12 31.95 44.04 -12.47
CA ALA A 12 31.49 43.07 -11.46
C ALA A 12 30.08 43.45 -10.96
N LEU A 13 29.04 42.86 -11.56
CA LEU A 13 27.73 42.75 -10.91
C LEU A 13 27.43 41.25 -10.78
N ILE A 14 28.09 40.63 -9.81
CA ILE A 14 27.85 39.23 -9.39
C ILE A 14 27.31 39.29 -7.97
N GLY A 15 26.13 38.70 -7.79
CA GLY A 15 25.80 37.87 -6.63
C GLY A 15 25.58 38.56 -5.29
N THR A 16 24.31 38.78 -4.96
CA THR A 16 23.82 38.58 -3.58
C THR A 16 22.71 37.54 -3.61
N VAL A 17 23.09 36.30 -3.95
CA VAL A 17 22.34 35.14 -3.43
C VAL A 17 22.76 35.02 -1.97
N ALA A 18 21.82 35.22 -1.07
CA ALA A 18 22.04 34.95 0.34
C ALA A 18 22.49 33.49 0.51
N LEU A 19 23.75 33.28 0.87
CA LEU A 19 24.16 32.04 1.52
C LEU A 19 23.43 32.01 2.86
N ALA A 20 22.28 31.34 2.90
CA ALA A 20 21.80 30.79 4.16
C ALA A 20 22.90 29.81 4.62
N ALA A 21 23.48 30.05 5.78
CA ALA A 21 24.40 29.12 6.40
C ALA A 21 23.70 27.76 6.46
N ALA A 22 24.29 26.73 5.83
CA ALA A 22 23.83 25.36 5.97
C ALA A 22 23.82 25.04 7.46
N SER A 23 22.64 25.08 8.05
CA SER A 23 22.47 24.78 9.47
C SER A 23 22.70 23.28 9.60
N ASP A 24 23.48 22.85 10.58
CA ASP A 24 23.76 21.45 10.80
C ASP A 24 22.44 20.72 11.10
N ILE A 25 22.06 19.80 10.19
CA ILE A 25 20.80 19.04 10.27
C ILE A 25 20.72 18.27 11.59
N SER A 26 21.84 17.88 12.19
CA SER A 26 21.86 17.14 13.45
C SER A 26 21.29 17.93 14.63
N VAL A 27 21.28 19.27 14.56
CA VAL A 27 20.79 20.16 15.64
C VAL A 27 19.54 20.96 15.27
N MET A 28 19.02 20.83 14.05
CA MET A 28 17.78 21.50 13.65
C MET A 28 16.58 21.06 14.48
N THR A 29 15.71 21.99 14.86
CA THR A 29 14.38 21.66 15.42
C THR A 29 13.46 21.08 14.34
N THR A 30 12.39 20.40 14.73
CA THR A 30 11.38 19.87 13.78
C THR A 30 10.82 20.98 12.88
N GLN A 31 10.56 22.18 13.42
CA GLN A 31 10.08 23.33 12.64
C GLN A 31 11.12 23.82 11.60
N GLN A 32 12.41 23.79 11.96
CA GLN A 32 13.48 24.13 11.03
C GLN A 32 13.59 23.08 9.92
N ILE A 33 13.47 21.79 10.24
CA ILE A 33 13.42 20.70 9.25
C ILE A 33 12.21 20.86 8.33
N MET A 34 11.02 21.16 8.86
CA MET A 34 9.80 21.43 8.06
C MET A 34 9.99 22.54 7.03
N THR A 35 10.78 23.55 7.39
CA THR A 35 11.03 24.72 6.53
C THR A 35 12.14 24.44 5.52
N ALA A 36 13.25 23.87 5.98
CA ALA A 36 14.42 23.60 5.14
C ALA A 36 14.24 22.40 4.20
N ARG A 37 13.40 21.44 4.60
CA ARG A 37 13.07 20.19 3.90
C ARG A 37 14.30 19.44 3.37
N PRO A 38 15.31 19.11 4.21
CA PRO A 38 16.40 18.23 3.81
C PRO A 38 15.85 16.90 3.27
N THR A 39 16.57 16.30 2.34
CA THR A 39 16.18 15.03 1.73
C THR A 39 16.10 13.91 2.77
N SER A 40 15.34 12.87 2.45
CA SER A 40 15.19 11.68 3.31
C SER A 40 16.55 11.03 3.62
N GLY A 41 17.47 11.04 2.65
CA GLY A 41 18.84 10.53 2.83
C GLY A 41 19.70 11.41 3.74
N GLU A 42 19.63 12.74 3.61
CA GLU A 42 20.36 13.66 4.49
C GLU A 42 19.93 13.53 5.95
N LEU A 43 18.62 13.39 6.21
CA LEU A 43 18.10 13.13 7.56
C LEU A 43 18.60 11.81 8.12
N ALA A 44 18.58 10.74 7.32
CA ALA A 44 19.05 9.43 7.74
C ALA A 44 20.56 9.44 8.06
N VAL A 45 21.39 10.08 7.22
CA VAL A 45 22.83 10.24 7.46
C VAL A 45 23.09 11.05 8.73
N ALA A 46 22.27 12.06 9.01
CA ALA A 46 22.34 12.84 10.24
C ALA A 46 21.80 12.11 11.48
N GLY A 47 21.27 10.89 11.34
CA GLY A 47 20.65 10.13 12.43
C GLY A 47 19.38 10.78 12.98
N ARG A 48 18.69 11.58 12.16
CA ARG A 48 17.49 12.33 12.55
C ARG A 48 16.24 11.60 12.09
N ILE A 49 15.33 11.38 13.03
CA ILE A 49 13.92 11.06 12.73
C ILE A 49 13.15 12.37 12.76
N TYR A 50 12.54 12.71 11.62
CA TYR A 50 11.76 13.92 11.44
C TYR A 50 10.33 13.75 11.96
N ASN A 51 9.65 12.68 11.52
CA ASN A 51 8.29 12.34 11.94
C ASN A 51 8.32 11.13 12.91
N PRO A 52 8.26 11.35 14.23
CA PRO A 52 8.19 10.26 15.21
C PRO A 52 6.86 9.50 15.17
N GLU A 53 5.86 10.03 14.48
CA GLU A 53 4.54 9.44 14.23
C GLU A 53 4.39 9.10 12.73
N ALA A 54 5.48 8.72 12.03
CA ALA A 54 5.41 8.29 10.63
C ALA A 54 4.36 7.19 10.35
N PRO A 55 4.02 6.29 11.31
CA PRO A 55 2.89 5.38 11.16
C PRO A 55 1.52 6.04 11.05
N VAL A 56 1.33 7.31 11.41
CA VAL A 56 0.10 8.07 11.15
C VAL A 56 0.15 8.58 9.71
N PRO A 57 -0.60 7.96 8.77
CA PRO A 57 -0.50 8.29 7.36
C PRO A 57 -1.26 9.60 7.06
N PRO A 58 -1.00 10.25 5.92
CA PRO A 58 -1.54 11.59 5.61
C PRO A 58 -3.08 11.65 5.63
N GLN A 59 -3.74 10.53 5.33
CA GLN A 59 -5.19 10.34 5.34
C GLN A 59 -5.82 10.70 6.69
N CYS A 60 -5.11 10.45 7.80
CA CYS A 60 -5.60 10.70 9.15
C CYS A 60 -5.73 12.20 9.47
N TYR A 61 -5.12 13.07 8.67
CA TYR A 61 -5.22 14.53 8.81
C TYR A 61 -6.37 15.13 7.97
N THR A 62 -7.19 14.32 7.31
CA THR A 62 -8.39 14.81 6.61
C THR A 62 -9.28 15.61 7.55
N ALA A 63 -9.85 16.72 7.08
CA ALA A 63 -10.90 17.42 7.81
C ALA A 63 -12.21 16.64 7.71
N ILE A 64 -12.80 16.22 8.82
CA ILE A 64 -14.01 15.37 8.81
C ILE A 64 -15.31 16.19 8.75
N GLU A 65 -15.26 17.48 9.09
CA GLU A 65 -16.39 18.43 9.03
C GLU A 65 -17.66 17.93 9.75
N GLY A 66 -17.48 17.10 10.79
CA GLY A 66 -18.56 16.42 11.51
C GLY A 66 -19.47 15.52 10.66
N ARG A 67 -19.08 15.23 9.41
CA ARG A 67 -19.94 14.58 8.40
C ARG A 67 -19.26 13.46 7.63
N TYR A 68 -18.01 13.66 7.22
CA TYR A 68 -17.28 12.78 6.32
C TYR A 68 -16.36 11.86 7.13
N ASN A 69 -16.44 10.56 6.87
CA ASN A 69 -15.64 9.57 7.59
C ASN A 69 -14.91 8.68 6.58
N PRO A 70 -13.65 8.97 6.25
CA PRO A 70 -12.77 8.01 5.58
C PRO A 70 -12.13 7.01 6.56
N CYS A 71 -12.02 7.35 7.84
CA CYS A 71 -11.33 6.56 8.88
C CYS A 71 -11.91 5.16 9.07
N TYR A 72 -13.19 4.95 8.76
CA TYR A 72 -13.86 3.64 8.88
C TYR A 72 -13.19 2.55 8.03
N VAL A 73 -12.47 2.89 6.95
CA VAL A 73 -11.79 1.86 6.15
C VAL A 73 -10.63 1.20 6.92
N CYS A 74 -10.12 1.84 7.97
CA CYS A 74 -8.96 1.38 8.73
C CYS A 74 -9.31 0.97 10.17
N HIS A 75 -10.08 1.80 10.86
CA HIS A 75 -10.36 1.65 12.28
C HIS A 75 -11.67 0.91 12.51
N GLN A 76 -11.60 -0.30 13.06
CA GLN A 76 -12.73 -1.20 13.18
C GLN A 76 -12.70 -1.94 14.51
N ASN A 77 -13.89 -2.22 15.03
CA ASN A 77 -14.04 -3.16 16.13
C ASN A 77 -14.38 -4.53 15.57
N ASN A 78 -13.92 -5.56 16.26
CA ASN A 78 -14.23 -6.93 15.91
C ASN A 78 -14.64 -7.72 17.17
N ASP A 79 -15.91 -8.11 17.22
CA ASP A 79 -16.47 -8.86 18.35
C ASP A 79 -16.32 -10.39 18.18
N ASP A 80 -15.80 -10.88 17.05
CA ASP A 80 -15.53 -12.31 16.84
C ASP A 80 -14.25 -12.74 17.60
N PRO A 81 -14.37 -13.52 18.70
CA PRO A 81 -13.23 -13.89 19.55
C PRO A 81 -12.30 -14.91 18.89
N THR A 82 -12.66 -15.42 17.70
CA THR A 82 -11.87 -16.40 16.95
C THR A 82 -11.15 -15.81 15.73
N ARG A 83 -11.38 -14.53 15.42
CA ARG A 83 -10.68 -13.80 14.34
C ARG A 83 -9.34 -13.28 14.87
N PRO A 84 -8.23 -13.43 14.12
CA PRO A 84 -6.88 -13.11 14.60
C PRO A 84 -6.55 -11.61 14.69
N SER A 85 -7.48 -10.72 14.32
CA SER A 85 -7.39 -9.28 14.58
C SER A 85 -8.27 -8.93 15.78
N PHE A 86 -7.62 -8.54 16.89
CA PHE A 86 -8.28 -8.21 18.15
C PHE A 86 -8.26 -6.70 18.47
N MET A 87 -7.75 -5.88 17.55
CA MET A 87 -7.75 -4.43 17.76
C MET A 87 -9.19 -3.91 17.89
N GLN A 88 -9.40 -2.98 18.83
CA GLN A 88 -10.70 -2.36 19.09
C GLN A 88 -10.56 -0.84 18.96
N ASP A 89 -10.18 -0.40 17.76
CA ASP A 89 -9.84 1.00 17.46
C ASP A 89 -10.98 1.75 16.77
N GLY A 90 -12.17 1.17 16.65
CA GLY A 90 -13.32 1.80 16.00
C GLY A 90 -13.83 3.08 16.67
N SER A 91 -13.36 3.43 17.87
CA SER A 91 -13.58 4.76 18.46
C SER A 91 -12.77 5.85 17.77
N LEU A 92 -11.60 5.54 17.18
CA LEU A 92 -10.74 6.49 16.48
C LEU A 92 -11.38 7.05 15.20
N GLN A 93 -12.50 6.49 14.75
CA GLN A 93 -13.32 7.11 13.73
C GLN A 93 -13.96 8.44 14.18
N GLN A 94 -14.07 8.69 15.49
CA GLN A 94 -14.86 9.79 16.04
C GLN A 94 -14.08 11.10 16.16
N ALA A 95 -12.83 11.03 16.59
CA ALA A 95 -12.05 12.19 16.98
C ALA A 95 -10.55 11.96 16.70
N TYR A 96 -9.80 13.05 16.61
CA TYR A 96 -8.36 13.03 16.40
C TYR A 96 -7.62 12.76 17.71
N GLU A 97 -7.62 11.50 18.14
CA GLU A 97 -6.92 11.05 19.36
C GLU A 97 -5.42 10.79 19.05
N PHE A 98 -4.69 11.86 18.72
CA PHE A 98 -3.25 11.81 18.42
C PHE A 98 -2.39 12.16 19.63
N SER A 99 -1.14 11.70 19.61
CA SER A 99 -0.09 12.22 20.49
C SER A 99 0.20 13.70 20.20
N GLU A 100 0.89 14.39 21.11
CA GLU A 100 1.30 15.79 20.90
C GLU A 100 2.07 15.98 19.58
N ALA A 101 2.94 15.02 19.24
CA ALA A 101 3.65 15.02 17.96
C ALA A 101 2.68 14.81 16.78
N GLY A 102 1.74 13.88 16.91
CA GLY A 102 0.75 13.56 15.88
C GLY A 102 -0.22 14.71 15.59
N LEU A 103 -0.47 15.63 16.52
CA LEU A 103 -1.31 16.83 16.28
C LEU A 103 -0.75 17.77 15.21
N THR A 104 0.55 17.67 14.89
CA THR A 104 1.17 18.43 13.80
C THR A 104 1.27 17.56 12.54
N ASN A 105 0.81 18.06 11.40
CA ASN A 105 0.92 17.33 10.14
C ASN A 105 2.35 17.42 9.58
N HIS A 106 3.05 16.29 9.63
CA HIS A 106 4.42 16.14 9.13
C HIS A 106 4.47 15.87 7.62
N HIS A 107 3.33 15.58 6.98
CA HIS A 107 3.24 15.32 5.55
C HIS A 107 3.23 16.63 4.74
N ARG A 108 4.31 17.42 4.88
CA ARG A 108 4.44 18.77 4.31
C ARG A 108 4.30 18.83 2.79
N ASN A 109 4.51 17.73 2.09
CA ASN A 109 4.30 17.64 0.65
C ASN A 109 2.85 17.91 0.23
N LEU A 110 1.87 17.72 1.12
CA LEU A 110 0.48 18.07 0.87
C LEU A 110 0.27 19.58 0.70
N PHE A 111 1.09 20.42 1.32
CA PHE A 111 0.88 21.88 1.36
C PHE A 111 1.68 22.65 0.30
N LEU A 112 2.23 21.96 -0.70
CA LEU A 112 3.07 22.57 -1.73
C LEU A 112 2.36 22.60 -3.08
N ASP A 113 2.40 23.76 -3.71
CA ASP A 113 1.99 23.93 -5.10
C ASP A 113 3.15 23.53 -6.03
N ARG A 114 2.90 22.52 -6.87
CA ARG A 114 3.84 21.97 -7.85
C ARG A 114 3.45 22.30 -9.29
N THR A 115 2.48 23.19 -9.51
CA THR A 115 1.92 23.48 -10.85
C THR A 115 3.02 23.81 -11.86
N ASP A 116 3.94 24.72 -11.52
CA ASP A 116 5.02 25.12 -12.43
C ASP A 116 6.04 23.98 -12.67
N GLN A 117 6.36 23.22 -11.62
CA GLN A 117 7.30 22.09 -11.72
C GLN A 117 6.71 20.95 -12.57
N VAL A 118 5.42 20.70 -12.43
CA VAL A 118 4.67 19.73 -13.24
C VAL A 118 4.57 20.19 -14.69
N ALA A 119 4.26 21.47 -14.93
CA ALA A 119 4.17 22.05 -16.28
C ALA A 119 5.52 22.01 -17.02
N ALA A 120 6.65 22.09 -16.30
CA ALA A 120 7.98 21.99 -16.87
C ALA A 120 8.34 20.58 -17.38
N ILE A 121 7.64 19.52 -16.94
CA ILE A 121 7.88 18.15 -17.39
C ILE A 121 6.98 17.87 -18.60
N SER A 122 7.57 17.59 -19.76
CA SER A 122 6.81 17.26 -20.97
C SER A 122 6.12 15.89 -20.86
N ASP A 123 5.00 15.71 -21.57
CA ASP A 123 4.30 14.42 -21.62
C ASP A 123 5.19 13.30 -22.18
N ARG A 124 5.99 13.61 -23.21
CA ARG A 124 6.94 12.67 -23.79
C ARG A 124 7.95 12.19 -22.74
N ASP A 125 8.49 13.11 -21.94
CA ASP A 125 9.54 12.76 -20.98
C ASP A 125 8.97 11.96 -19.80
N ILE A 126 7.75 12.26 -19.33
CA ILE A 126 7.13 11.43 -18.28
C ILE A 126 6.72 10.06 -18.80
N LEU A 127 6.23 9.94 -20.04
CA LEU A 127 5.91 8.64 -20.64
C LEU A 127 7.16 7.76 -20.79
N ALA A 128 8.25 8.34 -21.29
CA ALA A 128 9.53 7.62 -21.36
C ALA A 128 10.06 7.24 -19.98
N TYR A 129 9.86 8.10 -18.97
CA TYR A 129 10.27 7.82 -17.61
C TYR A 129 9.51 6.62 -17.02
N ILE A 130 8.18 6.57 -17.12
CA ILE A 130 7.38 5.48 -16.53
C ILE A 130 7.52 4.12 -17.25
N ASP A 131 8.00 4.14 -18.50
CA ASP A 131 8.29 2.93 -19.29
C ASP A 131 9.65 2.29 -18.93
N HIS A 132 10.51 3.01 -18.22
CA HIS A 132 11.84 2.50 -17.86
C HIS A 132 11.79 1.50 -16.70
N ASP A 133 12.43 0.35 -16.87
CA ASP A 133 12.59 -0.66 -15.82
C ASP A 133 13.64 -0.25 -14.77
N ASN A 134 13.21 -0.09 -13.52
CA ASN A 134 14.09 0.15 -12.38
C ASN A 134 14.16 -1.02 -11.37
N TYR A 135 13.45 -2.12 -11.66
CA TYR A 135 13.35 -3.32 -10.84
C TYR A 135 14.46 -4.33 -11.16
N SER A 136 14.64 -4.72 -12.43
CA SER A 136 15.59 -5.79 -12.78
C SER A 136 17.04 -5.49 -12.35
N PRO A 137 17.54 -4.24 -12.42
CA PRO A 137 18.88 -3.91 -11.93
C PRO A 137 19.03 -3.93 -10.39
N LEU A 138 17.93 -3.98 -9.63
CA LEU A 138 17.96 -3.81 -8.16
C LEU A 138 18.77 -4.90 -7.47
N ALA A 139 18.58 -6.18 -7.82
CA ALA A 139 19.28 -7.29 -7.19
C ALA A 139 20.81 -7.16 -7.32
N ASP A 140 21.30 -6.80 -8.51
CA ASP A 140 22.73 -6.58 -8.76
C ASP A 140 23.28 -5.39 -7.99
N ARG A 141 22.54 -4.28 -7.89
CA ARG A 141 22.91 -3.13 -7.04
C ARG A 141 23.02 -3.51 -5.57
N LEU A 142 22.06 -4.28 -5.05
CA LEU A 142 22.08 -4.76 -3.67
C LEU A 142 23.28 -5.67 -3.42
N ASN A 143 23.60 -6.57 -4.36
CA ASN A 143 24.79 -7.41 -4.29
C ASN A 143 26.08 -6.60 -4.26
N ALA A 144 26.21 -5.59 -5.13
CA ALA A 144 27.39 -4.73 -5.20
C ALA A 144 27.62 -3.94 -3.90
N ASN A 145 26.56 -3.61 -3.18
CA ASN A 145 26.61 -2.89 -1.90
C ASN A 145 26.71 -3.81 -0.67
N GLY A 146 26.87 -5.12 -0.86
CA GLY A 146 27.01 -6.08 0.25
C GLY A 146 25.71 -6.32 1.04
N TRP A 147 24.54 -6.05 0.45
CA TRP A 147 23.24 -6.19 1.08
C TRP A 147 23.00 -7.62 1.58
N THR A 148 22.56 -7.74 2.83
CA THR A 148 22.33 -9.01 3.53
C THR A 148 20.86 -9.39 3.69
N GLY A 149 19.94 -8.48 3.36
CA GLY A 149 18.50 -8.70 3.38
C GLY A 149 17.95 -9.44 2.16
N TRP A 150 16.62 -9.45 2.04
CA TRP A 150 15.95 -9.98 0.85
C TRP A 150 16.36 -9.20 -0.41
N LYS A 151 16.44 -9.91 -1.53
CA LYS A 151 16.78 -9.38 -2.84
C LYS A 151 15.72 -9.84 -3.84
N PRO A 152 15.36 -9.00 -4.81
CA PRO A 152 14.43 -9.39 -5.86
C PRO A 152 14.87 -10.66 -6.60
N ASP A 153 13.93 -11.59 -6.76
CA ASP A 153 14.15 -12.92 -7.32
C ASP A 153 13.07 -13.34 -8.34
N LEU A 154 12.32 -12.37 -8.88
CA LEU A 154 11.28 -12.59 -9.91
C LEU A 154 11.69 -11.98 -11.25
N ALA A 155 12.04 -12.81 -12.22
CA ALA A 155 12.40 -12.36 -13.55
C ALA A 155 11.21 -11.73 -14.30
N GLY A 156 11.44 -10.60 -14.98
CA GLY A 156 10.43 -9.94 -15.82
C GLY A 156 9.35 -9.18 -15.05
N TYR A 157 9.42 -9.06 -13.72
CA TYR A 157 8.35 -8.43 -12.93
C TYR A 157 8.05 -6.97 -13.33
N ALA A 158 9.03 -6.25 -13.86
CA ALA A 158 8.83 -4.90 -14.41
C ALA A 158 7.74 -4.89 -15.50
N ASP A 159 7.67 -5.93 -16.33
CA ASP A 159 6.71 -6.06 -17.44
C ASP A 159 5.30 -6.52 -17.01
N GLY A 160 5.08 -6.73 -15.70
CA GLY A 160 3.77 -7.04 -15.14
C GLY A 160 3.20 -8.37 -15.68
N THR A 161 2.12 -8.29 -16.45
CA THR A 161 1.34 -9.46 -16.93
C THR A 161 2.19 -10.53 -17.63
N THR A 162 3.26 -10.16 -18.34
CA THR A 162 4.08 -11.12 -19.10
C THR A 162 4.94 -12.01 -18.20
N ALA A 163 5.23 -11.59 -16.96
CA ALA A 163 5.98 -12.36 -15.97
C ALA A 163 5.17 -13.57 -15.42
N PHE A 164 3.85 -13.55 -15.63
CA PHE A 164 2.93 -14.54 -15.09
C PHE A 164 2.18 -15.28 -16.20
N ASP A 165 1.70 -16.48 -15.88
CA ASP A 165 0.71 -17.16 -16.71
C ASP A 165 -0.73 -16.78 -16.36
N ALA A 166 -1.68 -17.33 -17.12
CA ALA A 166 -3.10 -17.00 -16.96
C ALA A 166 -3.69 -17.41 -15.60
N ARG A 167 -2.97 -18.23 -14.81
CA ARG A 167 -3.35 -18.62 -13.44
C ARG A 167 -2.52 -17.85 -12.41
N GLY A 168 -1.82 -16.80 -12.82
CA GLY A 168 -1.01 -15.95 -11.95
C GLY A 168 0.34 -16.54 -11.54
N HIS A 169 0.71 -17.76 -11.94
CA HIS A 169 2.01 -18.34 -11.55
C HIS A 169 3.13 -17.65 -12.30
N ALA A 170 4.20 -17.26 -11.59
CA ALA A 170 5.40 -16.71 -12.19
C ALA A 170 6.04 -17.74 -13.14
N ARG A 171 6.43 -17.26 -14.33
CA ARG A 171 6.97 -18.11 -15.40
C ARG A 171 8.41 -18.56 -15.18
N ASP A 172 9.13 -17.91 -14.28
CA ASP A 172 10.53 -18.18 -13.97
C ASP A 172 10.74 -19.29 -12.92
N GLY A 173 9.65 -19.81 -12.34
CA GLY A 173 9.70 -20.85 -11.32
C GLY A 173 10.05 -20.35 -9.91
N SER A 174 10.10 -19.03 -9.69
CA SER A 174 10.35 -18.39 -8.38
C SER A 174 9.31 -18.76 -7.31
N GLY A 175 8.14 -19.25 -7.73
CA GLY A 175 7.02 -19.59 -6.85
C GLY A 175 6.14 -18.40 -6.48
N TRP A 176 6.41 -17.20 -6.99
CA TRP A 176 5.49 -16.07 -6.85
C TRP A 176 4.19 -16.33 -7.62
N VAL A 177 3.07 -15.94 -7.01
CA VAL A 177 1.74 -16.03 -7.63
C VAL A 177 1.04 -14.68 -7.53
N ALA A 178 0.67 -14.13 -8.69
CA ALA A 178 -0.18 -12.96 -8.80
C ALA A 178 -1.65 -13.33 -8.62
N PHE A 179 -2.41 -12.43 -8.02
CA PHE A 179 -3.84 -12.58 -7.86
C PHE A 179 -4.56 -11.24 -8.03
N ASN A 180 -5.82 -11.34 -8.44
CA ASN A 180 -6.75 -10.23 -8.59
C ASN A 180 -7.40 -9.93 -7.25
N TYR A 181 -7.30 -8.69 -6.78
CA TYR A 181 -7.95 -8.20 -5.56
C TYR A 181 -8.53 -6.82 -5.80
N LYS A 182 -9.64 -6.51 -5.13
CA LYS A 182 -10.17 -5.15 -5.17
C LYS A 182 -9.28 -4.23 -4.30
N PRO A 183 -8.72 -3.15 -4.84
CA PRO A 183 -7.84 -2.27 -4.05
C PRO A 183 -8.60 -1.66 -2.88
N GLN A 184 -7.90 -1.40 -1.77
CA GLN A 184 -8.47 -0.70 -0.63
C GLN A 184 -8.87 0.74 -1.06
N PRO A 185 -9.97 1.31 -0.53
CA PRO A 185 -10.46 2.60 -1.00
C PRO A 185 -9.47 3.77 -0.91
N SER A 186 -9.53 4.67 -1.90
CA SER A 186 -8.68 5.87 -2.07
C SER A 186 -7.22 5.63 -2.45
N THR A 187 -6.31 5.43 -1.49
CA THR A 187 -4.88 5.78 -1.69
C THR A 187 -4.18 4.95 -2.76
N PHE A 188 -4.64 3.71 -2.95
CA PHE A 188 -4.13 2.79 -3.97
C PHE A 188 -4.95 2.79 -5.26
N TRP A 189 -5.85 3.76 -5.44
CA TRP A 189 -6.58 3.92 -6.69
C TRP A 189 -5.73 4.63 -7.74
N PRO A 190 -5.74 4.17 -9.00
CA PRO A 190 -5.04 4.83 -10.09
C PRO A 190 -5.39 6.31 -10.22
N THR A 191 -6.65 6.68 -9.94
CA THR A 191 -7.10 8.08 -10.01
C THR A 191 -6.48 8.99 -8.96
N ASN A 192 -5.83 8.43 -7.94
CA ASN A 192 -5.09 9.13 -6.90
C ASN A 192 -3.56 9.00 -7.07
N GLY A 193 -3.13 8.41 -8.19
CA GLY A 193 -1.77 8.55 -8.71
C GLY A 193 -0.95 7.29 -8.67
N SER A 194 -1.46 6.16 -8.19
CA SER A 194 -0.72 4.90 -8.14
C SER A 194 -1.56 3.74 -8.66
N THR A 195 -0.96 2.92 -9.50
CA THR A 195 -1.41 1.53 -9.70
C THR A 195 -0.58 0.65 -8.78
N ASP A 196 -1.11 -0.50 -8.38
CA ASP A 196 -0.35 -1.46 -7.60
C ASP A 196 -0.69 -2.90 -7.97
N ASP A 197 0.20 -3.81 -7.58
CA ASP A 197 -0.04 -5.23 -7.65
C ASP A 197 0.66 -5.96 -6.49
N VAL A 198 0.05 -7.05 -6.04
CA VAL A 198 0.51 -7.86 -4.91
C VAL A 198 0.65 -9.31 -5.35
N LEU A 199 1.79 -9.89 -5.00
CA LEU A 199 2.10 -11.30 -5.20
C LEU A 199 2.19 -12.00 -3.86
N ILE A 200 1.84 -13.28 -3.83
CA ILE A 200 2.03 -14.16 -2.68
C ILE A 200 2.98 -15.30 -3.06
N ARG A 201 3.81 -15.72 -2.11
CA ARG A 201 4.58 -16.96 -2.21
C ARG A 201 4.46 -17.76 -0.91
N LEU A 202 4.04 -19.01 -1.03
CA LEU A 202 4.07 -19.96 0.09
C LEU A 202 5.43 -20.70 0.14
N PRO A 203 5.86 -21.16 1.32
CA PRO A 203 7.09 -21.96 1.46
C PRO A 203 7.10 -23.19 0.56
N ALA A 204 8.31 -23.72 0.29
CA ALA A 204 8.51 -24.87 -0.60
C ALA A 204 7.59 -26.07 -0.29
N ALA A 205 7.36 -26.40 0.98
CA ALA A 205 6.50 -27.52 1.38
C ALA A 205 5.05 -27.42 0.87
N PHE A 206 4.54 -26.21 0.64
CA PHE A 206 3.19 -25.98 0.12
C PHE A 206 3.08 -26.15 -1.40
N ARG A 207 4.21 -26.33 -2.08
CA ARG A 207 4.33 -26.41 -3.54
C ARG A 207 5.11 -27.63 -4.00
N THR A 208 5.26 -28.64 -3.14
CA THR A 208 5.91 -29.92 -3.41
C THR A 208 5.07 -31.09 -2.93
N LEU A 209 5.25 -32.26 -3.55
CA LEU A 209 4.73 -33.54 -3.05
C LEU A 209 5.56 -34.04 -1.85
N PRO A 210 5.09 -35.07 -1.11
CA PRO A 210 5.82 -35.62 0.04
C PRO A 210 7.24 -36.11 -0.24
N ASP A 211 7.55 -36.45 -1.50
CA ASP A 211 8.90 -36.83 -1.95
C ASP A 211 9.83 -35.64 -2.25
N GLY A 212 9.32 -34.41 -2.09
CA GLY A 212 10.03 -33.16 -2.36
C GLY A 212 9.96 -32.68 -3.81
N SER A 213 9.31 -33.41 -4.72
CA SER A 213 9.15 -32.99 -6.11
C SER A 213 8.21 -31.77 -6.22
N PRO A 214 8.52 -30.76 -7.06
CA PRO A 214 7.62 -29.63 -7.29
C PRO A 214 6.27 -30.08 -7.84
N SER A 215 5.18 -29.57 -7.27
CA SER A 215 3.82 -29.83 -7.76
C SER A 215 3.02 -28.54 -7.84
N ARG A 216 2.67 -28.20 -9.08
CA ARG A 216 1.82 -27.05 -9.38
C ARG A 216 0.39 -27.26 -8.88
N ASP A 217 -0.10 -28.50 -8.93
CA ASP A 217 -1.41 -28.88 -8.43
C ASP A 217 -1.49 -28.72 -6.91
N ALA A 218 -0.46 -29.17 -6.18
CA ALA A 218 -0.39 -29.00 -4.73
C ALA A 218 -0.37 -27.50 -4.38
N TYR A 219 0.39 -26.71 -5.14
CA TYR A 219 0.47 -25.28 -4.88
C TYR A 219 -0.86 -24.56 -5.14
N THR A 220 -1.52 -24.88 -6.26
CA THR A 220 -2.81 -24.29 -6.63
C THR A 220 -3.88 -24.64 -5.61
N ALA A 221 -3.94 -25.90 -5.16
CA ALA A 221 -4.88 -26.34 -4.13
C ALA A 221 -4.59 -25.68 -2.77
N ASN A 222 -3.32 -25.59 -2.34
CA ASN A 222 -2.94 -24.96 -1.08
C ASN A 222 -3.24 -23.44 -1.04
N LEU A 223 -3.06 -22.75 -2.17
CA LEU A 223 -3.46 -21.35 -2.31
C LEU A 223 -4.98 -21.16 -2.22
N ALA A 224 -5.76 -22.09 -2.77
CA ALA A 224 -7.21 -22.08 -2.65
C ALA A 224 -7.67 -22.41 -1.22
N LEU A 225 -7.01 -23.31 -0.49
CA LEU A 225 -7.25 -23.53 0.94
C LEU A 225 -6.98 -22.26 1.76
N LEU A 226 -5.90 -21.54 1.45
CA LEU A 226 -5.61 -20.25 2.08
C LEU A 226 -6.69 -19.22 1.78
N GLU A 227 -7.20 -19.17 0.55
CA GLU A 227 -8.35 -18.33 0.20
C GLU A 227 -9.59 -18.69 1.01
N LEU A 228 -9.92 -19.98 1.16
CA LEU A 228 -11.01 -20.42 2.03
C LEU A 228 -10.82 -19.90 3.45
N SER A 229 -9.61 -20.02 4.00
CA SER A 229 -9.36 -19.62 5.39
C SER A 229 -9.52 -18.12 5.62
N PHE A 230 -9.20 -17.28 4.62
CA PHE A 230 -9.33 -15.83 4.71
C PHE A 230 -10.74 -15.33 4.38
N GLN A 231 -11.44 -15.95 3.42
CA GLN A 231 -12.81 -15.59 3.07
C GLN A 231 -13.86 -16.29 3.94
N ASP A 232 -13.44 -17.22 4.80
CA ASP A 232 -14.29 -17.98 5.73
C ASP A 232 -15.38 -18.81 5.02
N LEU A 233 -14.98 -19.50 3.94
CA LEU A 233 -15.87 -20.29 3.07
C LEU A 233 -15.70 -21.80 3.28
N ASP A 234 -16.75 -22.59 3.02
CA ASP A 234 -16.65 -24.05 3.06
C ASP A 234 -16.11 -24.67 1.77
N SER A 235 -16.24 -23.97 0.64
CA SER A 235 -15.68 -24.39 -0.65
C SER A 235 -15.47 -23.21 -1.59
N VAL A 236 -14.60 -23.40 -2.59
CA VAL A 236 -14.30 -22.39 -3.61
C VAL A 236 -13.87 -23.05 -4.91
N THR A 237 -14.13 -22.40 -6.04
CA THR A 237 -13.57 -22.84 -7.33
C THR A 237 -12.07 -22.55 -7.41
N LEU A 238 -11.34 -23.37 -8.16
CA LEU A 238 -9.91 -23.18 -8.43
C LEU A 238 -9.57 -23.61 -9.86
N PRO A 239 -8.43 -23.16 -10.43
CA PRO A 239 -7.97 -23.69 -11.69
C PRO A 239 -7.82 -25.21 -11.62
N ALA A 240 -8.10 -25.91 -12.72
CA ALA A 240 -8.10 -27.38 -12.76
C ALA A 240 -6.83 -28.00 -12.15
N VAL A 241 -7.05 -28.92 -11.22
CA VAL A 241 -6.06 -29.65 -10.42
C VAL A 241 -6.25 -31.16 -10.64
N ASP A 242 -5.15 -31.89 -10.88
CA ASP A 242 -5.16 -33.35 -10.98
C ASP A 242 -5.03 -33.99 -9.59
N GLU A 243 -6.12 -34.54 -9.07
CA GLU A 243 -6.17 -35.23 -7.78
C GLU A 243 -5.42 -36.55 -7.78
N THR A 244 -5.24 -37.18 -8.94
CA THR A 244 -4.45 -38.41 -9.04
C THR A 244 -2.98 -38.11 -8.76
N ALA A 245 -2.50 -36.94 -9.21
CA ALA A 245 -1.14 -36.46 -8.92
C ALA A 245 -0.94 -36.09 -7.44
N LEU A 246 -2.02 -35.71 -6.73
CA LEU A 246 -1.99 -35.42 -5.30
C LEU A 246 -2.25 -36.64 -4.42
N ASN A 247 -2.90 -37.67 -4.98
CA ASN A 247 -3.47 -38.80 -4.26
C ASN A 247 -4.40 -38.34 -3.11
N ASP A 248 -5.25 -37.35 -3.39
CA ASP A 248 -6.19 -36.75 -2.45
C ASP A 248 -7.43 -36.25 -3.20
N ASP A 249 -8.61 -36.53 -2.65
CA ASP A 249 -9.92 -36.11 -3.17
C ASP A 249 -10.24 -34.74 -2.55
N ILE A 250 -9.94 -33.68 -3.29
CA ILE A 250 -10.00 -32.29 -2.80
C ILE A 250 -11.39 -31.69 -2.96
N ASP A 251 -12.21 -32.20 -3.88
CA ASP A 251 -13.58 -31.73 -4.09
C ASP A 251 -14.63 -32.55 -3.30
N GLY A 252 -14.25 -33.74 -2.82
CA GLY A 252 -15.03 -34.58 -1.93
C GLY A 252 -16.08 -35.44 -2.66
N ASP A 253 -15.93 -35.68 -3.97
CA ASP A 253 -16.87 -36.48 -4.76
C ASP A 253 -16.68 -38.01 -4.61
N GLY A 254 -15.62 -38.43 -3.92
CA GLY A 254 -15.27 -39.82 -3.66
C GLY A 254 -14.43 -40.47 -4.77
N LYS A 255 -13.95 -39.73 -5.77
CA LYS A 255 -13.15 -40.24 -6.89
C LYS A 255 -11.98 -39.31 -7.16
N LEU A 256 -10.81 -39.88 -7.46
CA LEU A 256 -9.69 -39.09 -7.95
C LEU A 256 -9.91 -38.72 -9.42
N GLY A 257 -9.90 -37.43 -9.72
CA GLY A 257 -10.06 -36.92 -11.08
C GLY A 257 -9.44 -35.55 -11.29
N THR A 258 -10.08 -34.75 -12.13
CA THR A 258 -9.73 -33.34 -12.31
C THR A 258 -10.72 -32.49 -11.54
N ALA A 259 -10.26 -31.91 -10.43
CA ALA A 259 -11.07 -31.04 -9.60
C ALA A 259 -11.02 -29.59 -10.09
N THR A 260 -12.17 -28.92 -10.03
CA THR A 260 -12.31 -27.45 -10.26
C THR A 260 -12.97 -26.73 -9.09
N THR A 261 -13.19 -27.46 -8.00
CA THR A 261 -13.62 -26.97 -6.69
C THR A 261 -12.73 -27.61 -5.62
N ILE A 262 -12.56 -26.94 -4.49
CA ILE A 262 -11.91 -27.51 -3.31
C ILE A 262 -12.78 -27.24 -2.08
N THR A 263 -12.85 -28.23 -1.19
CA THR A 263 -13.59 -28.13 0.07
C THR A 263 -12.66 -27.82 1.24
N ARG A 264 -13.19 -27.12 2.25
CA ARG A 264 -12.46 -26.78 3.47
C ARG A 264 -12.05 -28.07 4.20
N ARG A 265 -10.83 -28.05 4.71
CA ARG A 265 -10.24 -29.17 5.46
C ARG A 265 -9.31 -28.67 6.57
N ALA A 266 -8.85 -29.58 7.42
CA ALA A 266 -8.09 -29.24 8.63
C ALA A 266 -6.63 -28.88 8.36
N THR A 267 -6.04 -29.38 7.26
CA THR A 267 -4.61 -29.22 6.94
C THR A 267 -4.39 -28.93 5.47
N TYR A 268 -3.19 -28.48 5.13
CA TYR A 268 -2.78 -28.30 3.73
C TYR A 268 -2.51 -29.66 3.04
N LEU A 269 -2.08 -29.61 1.79
CA LEU A 269 -1.83 -30.75 0.90
C LEU A 269 -0.34 -30.89 0.55
N GLY A 270 0.03 -32.04 0.00
CA GLY A 270 1.41 -32.32 -0.42
C GLY A 270 2.35 -32.45 0.77
N ALA A 271 3.57 -31.93 0.65
CA ALA A 271 4.54 -31.94 1.76
C ALA A 271 4.12 -31.09 2.97
N ALA A 272 3.08 -30.27 2.84
CA ALA A 272 2.48 -29.50 3.93
C ALA A 272 1.29 -30.20 4.62
N SER A 273 1.09 -31.53 4.41
CA SER A 273 -0.07 -32.28 4.91
C SER A 273 -0.30 -32.22 6.42
N GLU A 274 0.76 -31.96 7.19
CA GLU A 274 0.73 -31.85 8.66
C GLU A 274 0.53 -30.41 9.15
N VAL A 275 0.55 -29.42 8.24
CA VAL A 275 0.38 -28.02 8.61
C VAL A 275 -1.11 -27.70 8.74
N PRO A 276 -1.59 -27.20 9.90
CA PRO A 276 -2.99 -26.85 10.07
C PRO A 276 -3.42 -25.66 9.20
N LEU A 277 -4.65 -25.73 8.68
CA LEU A 277 -5.31 -24.60 8.06
C LEU A 277 -5.94 -23.72 9.14
N HIS A 278 -5.23 -22.65 9.51
CA HIS A 278 -5.74 -21.68 10.47
C HIS A 278 -6.66 -20.66 9.79
N ARG A 279 -7.80 -20.36 10.42
CA ARG A 279 -8.73 -19.31 9.99
C ARG A 279 -8.01 -17.96 9.98
N MET A 280 -7.99 -17.31 8.82
CA MET A 280 -7.44 -15.96 8.58
C MET A 280 -6.01 -15.73 9.07
N LEU A 281 -5.19 -16.78 9.15
CA LEU A 281 -3.76 -16.69 9.48
C LEU A 281 -2.93 -17.34 8.37
N TYR A 282 -1.84 -16.69 8.01
CA TYR A 282 -0.91 -17.25 7.04
C TYR A 282 0.03 -18.27 7.68
N PRO A 283 0.45 -19.31 6.94
CA PRO A 283 1.49 -20.21 7.43
C PRO A 283 2.84 -19.48 7.56
N LEU A 284 3.67 -19.97 8.49
CA LEU A 284 5.03 -19.47 8.70
C LEU A 284 5.82 -19.51 7.38
N GLY A 285 6.56 -18.44 7.09
CA GLY A 285 7.33 -18.30 5.86
C GLY A 285 6.53 -17.87 4.64
N THR A 286 5.24 -17.54 4.78
CA THR A 286 4.50 -16.85 3.71
C THR A 286 5.17 -15.52 3.38
N GLU A 287 5.32 -15.23 2.10
CA GLU A 287 5.92 -14.01 1.58
C GLU A 287 4.90 -13.23 0.74
N PHE A 288 4.98 -11.91 0.82
CA PHE A 288 4.27 -10.97 -0.05
C PHE A 288 5.27 -10.05 -0.75
N LEU A 289 5.00 -9.77 -2.02
CA LEU A 289 5.68 -8.73 -2.78
C LEU A 289 4.64 -7.76 -3.31
N HIS A 290 4.73 -6.50 -2.89
CA HIS A 290 3.83 -5.43 -3.29
C HIS A 290 4.61 -4.38 -4.07
N SER A 291 4.22 -4.14 -5.32
CA SER A 291 4.78 -3.03 -6.09
C SER A 291 3.79 -1.88 -6.16
N VAL A 292 4.25 -0.68 -5.82
CA VAL A 292 3.52 0.57 -6.05
C VAL A 292 4.15 1.22 -7.27
N ARG A 293 3.35 1.52 -8.28
CA ARG A 293 3.81 1.94 -9.60
C ARG A 293 3.20 3.26 -10.02
N TYR A 294 3.81 3.88 -11.02
CA TYR A 294 3.18 4.98 -11.75
C TYR A 294 1.92 4.50 -12.45
N VAL A 295 1.04 5.44 -12.79
CA VAL A 295 -0.14 5.15 -13.61
C VAL A 295 0.33 4.90 -15.04
N GLY A 296 0.29 3.65 -15.51
CA GLY A 296 0.64 3.29 -16.88
C GLY A 296 -0.40 3.82 -17.88
N ILE A 297 0.05 4.15 -19.08
CA ILE A 297 -0.79 4.77 -20.12
C ILE A 297 -0.50 4.11 -21.47
N ASP A 298 -1.51 3.47 -22.06
CA ASP A 298 -1.50 2.92 -23.41
C ASP A 298 -2.69 3.48 -24.21
N GLY A 299 -2.42 4.45 -25.08
CA GLY A 299 -3.48 5.28 -25.66
C GLY A 299 -4.30 5.98 -24.57
N ASP A 300 -5.60 5.73 -24.54
CA ASP A 300 -6.52 6.21 -23.49
C ASP A 300 -6.70 5.19 -22.35
N LYS A 301 -6.13 3.99 -22.47
CA LYS A 301 -6.22 2.94 -21.46
C LYS A 301 -5.18 3.18 -20.38
N ILE A 302 -5.64 3.20 -19.13
CA ILE A 302 -4.80 3.10 -17.94
C ILE A 302 -4.37 1.66 -17.73
N THR A 303 -3.07 1.45 -17.47
CA THR A 303 -2.42 0.15 -17.27
C THR A 303 -1.44 0.23 -16.11
N THR A 304 -0.79 -0.89 -15.79
CA THR A 304 0.30 -0.93 -14.81
C THR A 304 1.62 -0.49 -15.46
N ALA A 305 2.31 0.50 -14.88
CA ALA A 305 3.57 0.99 -15.45
C ALA A 305 4.76 0.03 -15.19
N ARG A 306 5.77 0.07 -16.08
CA ARG A 306 7.01 -0.72 -15.91
C ARG A 306 7.83 -0.24 -14.72
N ARG A 307 7.91 1.09 -14.55
CA ARG A 307 8.63 1.73 -13.46
C ARG A 307 7.88 1.60 -12.13
N MET A 308 8.58 1.15 -11.09
CA MET A 308 8.07 1.10 -9.72
C MET A 308 8.46 2.37 -8.96
N LYS A 309 7.50 2.92 -8.23
CA LYS A 309 7.73 3.96 -7.21
C LYS A 309 8.32 3.34 -5.95
N GLU A 310 7.73 2.24 -5.53
CA GLU A 310 8.14 1.47 -4.35
C GLU A 310 8.01 -0.03 -4.62
N LEU A 311 8.86 -0.81 -3.96
CA LEU A 311 8.76 -2.26 -3.87
C LEU A 311 8.80 -2.65 -2.39
N ARG A 312 7.79 -3.36 -1.91
CA ARG A 312 7.66 -3.74 -0.51
C ARG A 312 7.63 -5.26 -0.42
N TYR A 313 8.56 -5.81 0.34
CA TYR A 313 8.65 -7.22 0.64
C TYR A 313 8.25 -7.47 2.09
N MET A 314 7.45 -8.50 2.32
CA MET A 314 6.98 -8.86 3.65
C MET A 314 7.03 -10.38 3.83
N ILE A 315 7.55 -10.87 4.95
CA ILE A 315 7.66 -12.31 5.23
C ILE A 315 7.20 -12.64 6.65
N LYS A 316 6.42 -13.72 6.79
CA LYS A 316 5.97 -14.23 8.08
C LYS A 316 7.14 -14.95 8.75
N THR A 317 7.78 -14.30 9.73
CA THR A 317 8.96 -14.83 10.43
C THR A 317 8.62 -15.54 11.74
N ARG A 318 7.40 -15.37 12.26
CA ARG A 318 6.92 -16.08 13.45
C ARG A 318 5.44 -16.38 13.36
N ALA A 319 5.08 -17.64 13.61
CA ALA A 319 3.69 -18.04 13.86
C ALA A 319 3.32 -17.63 15.29
N LEU A 320 2.18 -16.95 15.44
CA LEU A 320 1.64 -16.53 16.73
C LEU A 320 0.29 -17.22 16.93
N SER A 321 0.06 -17.74 18.13
CA SER A 321 -1.24 -18.25 18.54
C SER A 321 -2.25 -17.12 18.79
N LEU A 322 -3.54 -17.44 18.78
CA LEU A 322 -4.59 -16.45 19.09
C LEU A 322 -4.40 -15.78 20.46
N PRO A 323 -4.04 -16.48 21.56
CA PRO A 323 -3.75 -15.83 22.84
C PRO A 323 -2.56 -14.86 22.78
N GLU A 324 -1.51 -15.20 22.03
CA GLU A 324 -0.35 -14.30 21.87
C GLU A 324 -0.72 -13.05 21.06
N LEU A 325 -1.54 -13.19 20.02
CA LEU A 325 -2.05 -12.06 19.25
C LEU A 325 -2.93 -11.16 20.13
N ALA A 326 -3.90 -11.74 20.84
CA ALA A 326 -4.75 -11.01 21.77
C ALA A 326 -3.93 -10.24 22.83
N SER A 327 -2.89 -10.88 23.39
CA SER A 327 -1.98 -10.21 24.34
C SER A 327 -1.24 -9.03 23.71
N ARG A 328 -0.76 -9.16 22.47
CA ARG A 328 -0.05 -8.07 21.77
C ARG A 328 -0.97 -6.89 21.45
N TYR A 329 -2.20 -7.14 20.99
CA TYR A 329 -3.18 -6.06 20.79
C TYR A 329 -3.58 -5.40 22.13
N GLY A 330 -3.69 -6.17 23.21
CA GLY A 330 -3.92 -5.62 24.55
C GLY A 330 -2.78 -4.69 25.00
N ASN A 331 -1.53 -5.06 24.72
CA ASN A 331 -0.38 -4.21 25.01
C ASN A 331 -0.39 -2.93 24.17
N GLU A 332 -0.73 -2.99 22.89
CA GLU A 332 -0.89 -1.80 22.04
C GLU A 332 -1.91 -0.82 22.63
N ILE A 333 -3.08 -1.33 23.05
CA ILE A 333 -4.12 -0.50 23.67
C ILE A 333 -3.58 0.18 24.93
N GLN A 334 -2.83 -0.55 25.76
CA GLN A 334 -2.22 0.02 26.97
C GLN A 334 -1.16 1.07 26.62
N GLU A 335 -0.31 0.83 25.62
CA GLU A 335 0.69 1.78 25.16
C GLU A 335 0.06 3.09 24.66
N LYS A 336 -1.11 3.01 24.00
CA LYS A 336 -1.89 4.20 23.61
C LYS A 336 -2.47 4.95 24.81
N ILE A 337 -3.01 4.25 25.81
CA ILE A 337 -3.48 4.86 27.07
C ILE A 337 -2.33 5.57 27.80
N ASP A 338 -1.13 5.00 27.73
CA ASP A 338 0.08 5.56 28.35
C ASP A 338 0.76 6.65 27.49
N GLU A 339 0.15 7.05 26.37
CA GLU A 339 0.65 8.05 25.41
C GLU A 339 2.05 7.75 24.84
N ASN A 340 2.40 6.46 24.74
CA ASN A 340 3.67 6.05 24.17
C ASN A 340 3.68 6.26 22.65
N LEU A 341 4.79 6.84 22.16
CA LEU A 341 5.06 6.89 20.73
C LEU A 341 5.30 5.48 20.18
N PRO A 342 4.86 5.21 18.93
CA PRO A 342 5.05 3.90 18.31
C PRO A 342 6.54 3.54 18.20
N ARG A 343 6.88 2.29 18.50
CA ARG A 343 8.26 1.78 18.41
C ARG A 343 8.28 0.41 17.73
N TYR A 344 9.20 0.25 16.79
CA TYR A 344 9.45 -1.03 16.14
C TYR A 344 10.94 -1.33 16.10
N ILE A 345 11.26 -2.62 15.98
CA ILE A 345 12.64 -3.09 15.96
C ILE A 345 13.17 -2.99 14.52
N ASP A 346 14.20 -2.17 14.33
CA ASP A 346 15.01 -2.14 13.11
C ASP A 346 15.94 -3.36 13.08
N LEU A 347 15.87 -4.15 12.01
CA LEU A 347 16.69 -5.34 11.78
C LEU A 347 17.77 -5.11 10.71
N GLY A 348 18.06 -3.84 10.37
CA GLY A 348 19.01 -3.44 9.33
C GLY A 348 18.50 -3.81 7.94
N ASP A 349 19.36 -4.39 7.11
CA ASP A 349 19.00 -4.83 5.75
C ASP A 349 17.82 -5.81 5.70
N ARG A 350 17.52 -6.49 6.81
CA ARG A 350 16.40 -7.42 6.88
C ARG A 350 15.04 -6.72 7.00
N GLY A 351 15.02 -5.40 7.16
CA GLY A 351 13.81 -4.58 7.32
C GLY A 351 13.43 -4.36 8.77
N MET A 352 12.14 -4.24 9.05
CA MET A 352 11.60 -3.89 10.36
C MET A 352 10.61 -4.95 10.86
N ASP A 353 10.74 -5.38 12.11
CA ASP A 353 9.81 -6.34 12.74
C ASP A 353 8.48 -5.69 13.07
N THR A 354 7.39 -6.42 12.81
CA THR A 354 6.04 -5.88 13.00
C THR A 354 5.54 -5.84 14.42
N GLY A 355 6.15 -6.61 15.31
CA GLY A 355 5.54 -7.01 16.57
C GLY A 355 4.52 -8.14 16.39
N PHE A 356 4.01 -8.39 15.17
CA PHE A 356 2.92 -9.35 14.90
C PHE A 356 3.36 -10.54 14.03
N GLY A 357 4.65 -10.87 14.10
CA GLY A 357 5.22 -12.06 13.46
C GLY A 357 5.57 -11.91 11.98
N TRP A 358 5.56 -10.68 11.49
CA TRP A 358 6.01 -10.31 10.15
C TRP A 358 7.25 -9.43 10.19
N THR A 359 8.07 -9.53 9.15
CA THR A 359 9.15 -8.58 8.87
C THR A 359 8.87 -7.91 7.53
N LEU A 360 8.99 -6.58 7.46
CA LEU A 360 8.72 -5.78 6.26
C LEU A 360 9.98 -5.03 5.84
N LEU A 361 10.27 -5.03 4.54
CA LEU A 361 11.38 -4.32 3.92
C LEU A 361 10.87 -3.52 2.71
N GLY A 362 11.25 -2.26 2.60
CA GLY A 362 10.86 -1.38 1.50
C GLY A 362 12.02 -0.89 0.65
N PHE A 363 11.78 -0.75 -0.64
CA PHE A 363 12.62 -0.03 -1.59
C PHE A 363 11.80 1.10 -2.21
N ILE A 364 12.46 2.21 -2.54
CA ILE A 364 11.86 3.42 -3.12
C ILE A 364 12.82 4.02 -4.15
N GLU A 365 12.32 4.79 -5.10
CA GLU A 365 13.16 5.46 -6.10
C GLU A 365 14.11 6.50 -5.49
N ASP A 366 15.37 6.49 -5.94
CA ASP A 366 16.30 7.59 -5.76
C ASP A 366 16.10 8.71 -6.81
N ALA A 367 16.91 9.78 -6.71
CA ALA A 367 16.76 10.95 -7.57
C ALA A 367 17.01 10.66 -9.07
N ASP A 368 17.79 9.62 -9.36
CA ASP A 368 18.07 9.14 -10.73
C ASP A 368 17.01 8.12 -11.20
N GLY A 369 16.08 7.74 -10.32
CA GLY A 369 15.01 6.80 -10.57
C GLY A 369 15.42 5.33 -10.38
N ALA A 370 16.60 5.05 -9.85
CA ALA A 370 16.94 3.70 -9.44
C ALA A 370 16.21 3.34 -8.13
N LEU A 371 15.71 2.10 -7.98
CA LEU A 371 15.25 1.64 -6.67
C LEU A 371 16.44 1.53 -5.70
N ARG A 372 16.28 2.09 -4.52
CA ARG A 372 17.19 2.00 -3.36
C ARG A 372 16.44 1.49 -2.13
N PRO A 373 17.13 0.93 -1.12
CA PRO A 373 16.51 0.67 0.18
C PRO A 373 15.88 1.94 0.77
N GLN A 374 14.72 1.78 1.41
CA GLN A 374 14.10 2.85 2.19
C GLN A 374 14.94 3.15 3.44
N THR A 375 15.01 4.42 3.82
CA THR A 375 15.57 4.83 5.12
C THR A 375 14.72 4.27 6.26
N ASN A 376 15.22 4.29 7.50
CA ASN A 376 14.48 3.78 8.65
C ASN A 376 13.09 4.47 8.79
N GLU A 377 13.03 5.79 8.67
CA GLU A 377 11.77 6.55 8.74
C GLU A 377 10.84 6.27 7.54
N GLU A 378 11.40 6.10 6.34
CA GLU A 378 10.61 5.68 5.17
C GLU A 378 9.99 4.29 5.36
N GLN A 379 10.70 3.35 6.00
CA GLN A 379 10.14 2.03 6.35
C GLN A 379 9.11 2.12 7.48
N PHE A 380 9.35 3.00 8.46
CA PHE A 380 8.47 3.22 9.62
C PHE A 380 7.06 3.65 9.19
N PHE A 381 6.94 4.41 8.10
CA PHE A 381 5.64 4.77 7.50
C PHE A 381 4.73 3.57 7.19
N CYS A 382 5.29 2.48 6.62
CA CYS A 382 4.49 1.30 6.24
C CYS A 382 3.84 0.62 7.45
N ARG A 383 4.30 0.93 8.66
CA ARG A 383 3.82 0.32 9.89
C ARG A 383 2.44 0.80 10.27
N GLY A 384 2.04 1.99 9.83
CA GLY A 384 0.66 2.45 9.98
C GLY A 384 -0.36 1.44 9.47
N CYS A 385 -0.07 0.79 8.34
CA CYS A 385 -0.99 -0.18 7.72
C CYS A 385 -0.74 -1.64 8.15
N HIS A 386 0.49 -1.98 8.53
CA HIS A 386 0.94 -3.37 8.73
C HIS A 386 1.33 -3.70 10.19
N SER A 387 0.74 -3.00 11.17
CA SER A 387 0.73 -3.40 12.58
C SER A 387 -0.69 -3.47 13.13
N THR A 388 -1.18 -2.45 13.81
CA THR A 388 -2.26 -2.53 14.80
C THR A 388 -3.53 -1.81 14.34
N LEU A 389 -4.00 -2.09 13.12
CA LEU A 389 -5.30 -1.59 12.62
C LEU A 389 -6.39 -2.65 12.70
N GLY A 390 -7.59 -2.24 13.11
CA GLY A 390 -8.74 -3.14 13.27
C GLY A 390 -9.24 -3.77 11.97
N ALA A 391 -9.15 -3.08 10.84
CA ALA A 391 -9.74 -3.58 9.59
C ALA A 391 -8.95 -4.74 8.94
N ASN A 392 -7.63 -4.84 9.17
CA ASN A 392 -6.80 -5.81 8.46
C ASN A 392 -7.01 -7.27 8.94
N LEU A 393 -6.49 -8.23 8.19
CA LEU A 393 -6.42 -9.64 8.59
C LEU A 393 -4.97 -10.14 8.50
N ASP A 394 -4.46 -10.60 9.63
CA ASP A 394 -3.05 -10.99 9.82
C ASP A 394 -2.07 -9.96 9.22
N GLN A 395 -2.36 -8.67 9.46
CA GLN A 395 -1.53 -7.51 9.08
C GLN A 395 -1.44 -7.32 7.55
N THR A 396 -2.39 -7.89 6.80
CA THR A 396 -2.47 -7.78 5.34
C THR A 396 -3.81 -7.21 4.88
N TRP A 397 -3.80 -6.61 3.68
CA TRP A 397 -4.97 -5.94 3.08
C TRP A 397 -5.42 -6.60 1.77
N ALA A 398 -4.49 -7.01 0.91
CA ALA A 398 -4.81 -7.43 -0.46
C ALA A 398 -5.47 -8.81 -0.54
N PHE A 399 -4.83 -9.86 0.00
CA PHE A 399 -5.34 -11.24 -0.13
C PHE A 399 -6.71 -11.48 0.52
N PRO A 400 -7.07 -10.87 1.67
CA PRO A 400 -8.45 -10.87 2.17
C PRO A 400 -9.50 -10.36 1.17
N ARG A 401 -9.07 -9.51 0.24
CA ARG A 401 -9.86 -8.85 -0.80
C ARG A 401 -9.70 -9.50 -2.17
N LYS A 402 -9.03 -10.66 -2.24
CA LYS A 402 -8.87 -11.43 -3.47
C LYS A 402 -10.24 -11.73 -4.08
N GLN A 403 -10.36 -11.60 -5.40
CA GLN A 403 -11.53 -12.03 -6.14
C GLN A 403 -11.74 -13.53 -5.96
N ARG A 404 -12.97 -13.93 -5.65
CA ARG A 404 -13.27 -15.30 -5.25
C ARG A 404 -13.02 -16.31 -6.37
N GLY A 405 -12.31 -17.38 -6.02
CA GLY A 405 -12.11 -18.60 -6.77
C GLY A 405 -11.19 -18.49 -7.98
N ALA A 406 -11.44 -19.36 -8.97
CA ALA A 406 -10.55 -19.58 -10.11
C ALA A 406 -10.24 -18.29 -10.89
N GLN A 407 -11.26 -17.44 -11.06
CA GLN A 407 -11.17 -16.15 -11.76
C GLN A 407 -10.32 -15.10 -11.04
N GLY A 408 -10.06 -15.27 -9.73
CA GLY A 408 -9.20 -14.37 -8.98
C GLY A 408 -7.72 -14.65 -9.11
N TRP A 409 -7.33 -15.70 -9.84
CA TRP A 409 -5.92 -15.98 -10.12
C TRP A 409 -5.51 -15.34 -11.43
N GLY A 410 -4.36 -14.66 -11.43
CA GLY A 410 -3.90 -13.86 -12.57
C GLY A 410 -3.29 -12.55 -12.13
N TYR A 411 -2.60 -11.88 -13.06
CA TYR A 411 -2.11 -10.53 -12.81
C TYR A 411 -3.28 -9.55 -12.67
N ILE A 412 -3.06 -8.47 -11.92
CA ILE A 412 -4.11 -7.51 -11.56
C ILE A 412 -4.81 -6.94 -12.81
N ASP A 413 -6.14 -6.99 -12.83
CA ASP A 413 -7.01 -6.50 -13.89
C ASP A 413 -8.35 -6.02 -13.31
N TYR A 414 -8.44 -4.71 -13.08
CA TYR A 414 -9.65 -4.07 -12.55
C TYR A 414 -10.85 -4.14 -13.51
N THR A 415 -10.66 -4.45 -14.79
CA THR A 415 -11.75 -4.52 -15.78
C THR A 415 -12.64 -5.74 -15.56
N THR A 416 -12.13 -6.74 -14.84
CA THR A 416 -12.85 -7.98 -14.54
C THR A 416 -13.64 -7.92 -13.22
N MET A 417 -13.47 -6.83 -12.45
CA MET A 417 -14.07 -6.66 -11.13
C MET A 417 -15.27 -5.72 -11.20
N ARG A 418 -16.35 -6.08 -10.49
CA ARG A 418 -17.49 -5.20 -10.22
C ARG A 418 -17.31 -4.50 -8.87
N ASP A 419 -17.99 -3.38 -8.68
CA ASP A 419 -18.07 -2.76 -7.35
C ASP A 419 -19.00 -3.56 -6.44
N LEU A 420 -18.43 -4.52 -5.73
CA LEU A 420 -19.16 -5.37 -4.80
C LEU A 420 -19.16 -4.78 -3.37
N PRO A 421 -20.21 -5.06 -2.58
CA PRO A 421 -20.28 -4.64 -1.19
C PRO A 421 -19.26 -5.39 -0.32
N ASN A 422 -18.86 -4.76 0.78
CA ASN A 422 -18.22 -5.47 1.89
C ASN A 422 -19.21 -6.45 2.54
N LEU A 423 -18.69 -7.45 3.27
CA LEU A 423 -19.57 -8.30 4.08
C LEU A 423 -20.34 -7.44 5.10
N GLY A 424 -21.66 -7.63 5.15
CA GLY A 424 -22.56 -6.83 6.00
C GLY A 424 -23.07 -5.53 5.37
N GLU A 425 -22.61 -5.17 4.18
CA GLU A 425 -23.10 -4.03 3.41
C GLU A 425 -23.97 -4.49 2.23
N ALA A 426 -24.82 -3.59 1.72
CA ALA A 426 -25.66 -3.86 0.54
C ALA A 426 -25.19 -3.11 -0.72
N MET A 427 -24.50 -1.98 -0.53
CA MET A 427 -24.04 -1.10 -1.60
C MET A 427 -22.59 -1.40 -1.94
N GLY A 428 -22.22 -1.25 -3.22
CA GLY A 428 -20.83 -1.41 -3.67
C GLY A 428 -19.88 -0.60 -2.78
N GLU A 429 -18.70 -1.14 -2.45
CA GLU A 429 -17.82 -0.47 -1.49
C GLU A 429 -17.24 0.85 -2.02
N ILE A 430 -17.01 1.01 -3.32
CA ILE A 430 -16.55 2.30 -3.89
C ILE A 430 -17.68 3.33 -3.77
N GLU A 431 -18.90 2.94 -4.10
CA GLU A 431 -20.10 3.76 -3.91
C GLU A 431 -20.36 4.12 -2.44
N THR A 432 -20.14 3.15 -1.54
CA THR A 432 -20.19 3.34 -0.08
C THR A 432 -19.15 4.33 0.39
N TYR A 433 -17.91 4.21 -0.11
CA TYR A 433 -16.84 5.14 0.19
C TYR A 433 -17.19 6.56 -0.27
N PHE A 434 -17.64 6.73 -1.52
CA PHE A 434 -18.09 8.04 -2.03
C PHE A 434 -19.19 8.66 -1.17
N THR A 435 -20.13 7.84 -0.68
CA THR A 435 -21.23 8.29 0.19
C THR A 435 -20.73 8.75 1.56
N ARG A 436 -19.78 8.02 2.15
CA ARG A 436 -19.26 8.29 3.52
C ARG A 436 -18.20 9.38 3.54
N VAL A 437 -17.41 9.50 2.48
CA VAL A 437 -16.26 10.42 2.39
C VAL A 437 -16.57 11.68 1.61
N GLY A 438 -17.57 11.65 0.72
CA GLY A 438 -17.95 12.81 -0.10
C GLY A 438 -16.96 13.12 -1.23
N GLY A 439 -16.10 12.17 -1.61
CA GLY A 439 -15.11 12.34 -2.67
C GLY A 439 -14.39 11.05 -3.05
N GLY A 440 -13.48 11.15 -4.02
CA GLY A 440 -12.65 10.04 -4.51
C GLY A 440 -11.35 9.80 -3.74
N ASP A 441 -11.10 10.62 -2.73
CA ASP A 441 -9.95 10.60 -1.84
C ASP A 441 -10.35 11.22 -0.50
N GLU A 442 -9.54 11.00 0.54
CA GLU A 442 -9.83 11.44 1.90
C GLU A 442 -9.95 12.96 2.02
N PHE A 443 -9.27 13.70 1.16
CA PHE A 443 -9.27 15.17 1.17
C PHE A 443 -10.33 15.77 0.23
N ARG A 444 -11.12 14.93 -0.46
CA ARG A 444 -12.12 15.35 -1.46
C ARG A 444 -11.51 16.28 -2.52
N SER A 445 -10.28 15.99 -2.93
CA SER A 445 -9.47 16.80 -3.85
C SER A 445 -9.49 16.31 -5.30
N ASN A 446 -9.98 15.09 -5.53
CA ASN A 446 -10.10 14.48 -6.84
C ASN A 446 -11.32 15.03 -7.59
N THR A 447 -11.12 16.18 -8.24
CA THR A 447 -12.13 16.90 -9.02
C THR A 447 -12.69 16.09 -10.20
N GLU A 448 -11.94 15.14 -10.75
CA GLU A 448 -12.40 14.29 -11.84
C GLU A 448 -13.44 13.27 -11.34
N ILE A 449 -13.20 12.65 -10.19
CA ILE A 449 -14.18 11.77 -9.54
C ILE A 449 -15.43 12.54 -9.14
N LEU A 450 -15.28 13.73 -8.55
CA LEU A 450 -16.41 14.60 -8.21
C LEU A 450 -17.25 14.92 -9.45
N ALA A 451 -16.62 15.25 -10.58
CA ALA A 451 -17.33 15.56 -11.81
C ALA A 451 -18.02 14.35 -12.45
N ARG A 452 -17.47 13.13 -12.29
CA ARG A 452 -18.02 11.91 -12.91
C ARG A 452 -19.13 11.27 -12.09
N TRP A 453 -18.97 11.22 -10.77
CA TRP A 453 -19.75 10.32 -9.90
C TRP A 453 -20.59 11.05 -8.85
N PHE A 454 -20.60 12.39 -8.84
CA PHE A 454 -21.40 13.18 -7.91
C PHE A 454 -22.35 14.12 -8.64
N ASN A 455 -23.50 14.39 -8.02
CA ASN A 455 -24.47 15.38 -8.45
C ASN A 455 -23.98 16.80 -8.08
N PRO A 456 -24.53 17.87 -8.68
CA PRO A 456 -24.18 19.24 -8.32
C PRO A 456 -24.42 19.62 -6.86
N ASP A 457 -25.27 18.88 -6.13
CA ASP A 457 -25.52 19.06 -4.70
C ASP A 457 -24.53 18.32 -3.78
N GLY A 458 -23.53 17.65 -4.36
CA GLY A 458 -22.50 16.90 -3.65
C GLY A 458 -22.94 15.49 -3.20
N THR A 459 -24.13 15.01 -3.58
CA THR A 459 -24.55 13.63 -3.35
C THR A 459 -24.00 12.70 -4.44
N VAL A 460 -23.88 11.40 -4.13
CA VAL A 460 -23.42 10.41 -5.10
C VAL A 460 -24.46 10.23 -6.22
N ASN A 461 -24.00 10.21 -7.47
CA ASN A 461 -24.81 9.91 -8.64
C ASN A 461 -24.84 8.40 -8.89
N HIS A 462 -25.66 7.70 -8.10
CA HIS A 462 -25.83 6.24 -8.16
C HIS A 462 -26.12 5.72 -9.58
N ALA A 463 -26.93 6.47 -10.36
CA ALA A 463 -27.30 6.09 -11.72
C ALA A 463 -26.10 6.11 -12.69
N ALA A 464 -25.15 7.03 -12.50
CA ALA A 464 -23.93 7.10 -13.32
C ALA A 464 -22.96 5.94 -13.02
N MET A 465 -22.93 5.47 -11.77
CA MET A 465 -22.07 4.36 -11.32
C MET A 465 -22.64 2.98 -11.67
N ALA A 466 -23.94 2.88 -11.93
CA ALA A 466 -24.59 1.61 -12.19
C ALA A 466 -23.95 0.83 -13.36
N GLY A 467 -23.61 -0.44 -13.13
CA GLY A 467 -23.04 -1.33 -14.14
C GLY A 467 -21.58 -1.06 -14.50
N LYS A 468 -20.92 -0.13 -13.80
CA LYS A 468 -19.49 0.15 -13.98
C LYS A 468 -18.61 -0.92 -13.34
N THR A 469 -17.49 -1.20 -13.99
CA THR A 469 -16.42 -2.03 -13.41
C THR A 469 -15.63 -1.21 -12.39
N VAL A 470 -14.83 -1.87 -11.56
CA VAL A 470 -13.87 -1.18 -10.69
C VAL A 470 -12.98 -0.28 -11.54
N TYR A 471 -12.49 -0.77 -12.68
CA TYR A 471 -11.69 0.02 -13.62
C TYR A 471 -12.36 1.34 -13.99
N ASP A 472 -13.62 1.30 -14.43
CA ASP A 472 -14.35 2.51 -14.83
C ASP A 472 -14.45 3.54 -13.70
N LEU A 473 -14.64 3.06 -12.46
CA LEU A 473 -14.88 3.91 -11.30
C LEU A 473 -13.62 4.59 -10.77
N ILE A 474 -12.47 3.91 -10.81
CA ILE A 474 -11.24 4.34 -10.09
C ILE A 474 -10.06 4.69 -10.99
N THR A 475 -10.20 4.59 -12.33
CA THR A 475 -9.13 4.97 -13.25
C THR A 475 -9.27 6.41 -13.75
N PRO A 476 -8.15 7.17 -13.81
CA PRO A 476 -8.16 8.55 -14.26
C PRO A 476 -8.28 8.65 -15.78
N SER A 477 -8.58 9.85 -16.26
CA SER A 477 -8.25 10.25 -17.64
C SER A 477 -6.74 10.17 -17.90
N ARG A 478 -6.36 10.13 -19.18
CA ARG A 478 -4.97 10.23 -19.61
C ARG A 478 -4.31 11.51 -19.10
N GLU A 479 -5.01 12.64 -19.18
CA GLU A 479 -4.52 13.95 -18.76
C GLU A 479 -4.20 13.96 -17.26
N ARG A 480 -5.13 13.45 -16.44
CA ARG A 480 -4.93 13.34 -14.99
C ARG A 480 -3.81 12.36 -14.65
N ALA A 481 -3.71 11.22 -15.34
CA ALA A 481 -2.62 10.27 -15.15
C ALA A 481 -1.24 10.91 -15.40
N LEU A 482 -1.11 11.68 -16.49
CA LEU A 482 0.11 12.43 -16.80
C LEU A 482 0.46 13.44 -15.69
N GLN A 483 -0.52 14.22 -15.22
CA GLN A 483 -0.32 15.18 -14.12
C GLN A 483 0.18 14.50 -12.84
N LEU A 484 -0.48 13.41 -12.42
CA LEU A 484 -0.13 12.66 -11.21
C LEU A 484 1.27 12.04 -11.30
N ASN A 485 1.61 11.46 -12.46
CA ASN A 485 2.94 10.89 -12.69
C ASN A 485 4.04 11.96 -12.61
N LYS A 486 3.81 13.14 -13.20
CA LYS A 486 4.73 14.28 -13.13
C LYS A 486 4.87 14.81 -11.70
N ALA A 487 3.77 14.94 -10.96
CA ALA A 487 3.78 15.38 -9.57
C ALA A 487 4.61 14.45 -8.68
N TYR A 488 4.43 13.14 -8.83
CA TYR A 488 5.24 12.17 -8.10
C TYR A 488 6.72 12.23 -8.53
N ARG A 489 7.03 12.39 -9.83
CA ARG A 489 8.41 12.57 -10.30
C ARG A 489 9.10 13.79 -9.67
N VAL A 490 8.36 14.86 -9.39
CA VAL A 490 8.90 16.01 -8.63
C VAL A 490 9.32 15.60 -7.21
N ILE A 491 8.48 14.82 -6.50
CA ILE A 491 8.81 14.31 -5.16
C ILE A 491 10.07 13.43 -5.19
N VAL A 492 10.18 12.55 -6.21
CA VAL A 492 11.36 11.71 -6.44
C VAL A 492 12.61 12.57 -6.67
N SER A 493 12.55 13.58 -7.54
CA SER A 493 13.71 14.44 -7.80
C SER A 493 14.17 15.21 -6.55
N GLN A 494 13.25 15.48 -5.62
CA GLN A 494 13.52 16.15 -4.36
C GLN A 494 13.92 15.19 -3.24
N GLN A 495 13.78 13.86 -3.43
CA GLN A 495 13.97 12.84 -2.39
C GLN A 495 13.24 13.17 -1.07
N SER A 496 12.03 13.72 -1.19
CA SER A 496 11.28 14.35 -0.09
C SER A 496 10.21 13.43 0.53
N PHE A 497 10.39 12.10 0.44
CA PHE A 497 9.37 11.11 0.79
C PHE A 497 8.95 11.10 2.27
N VAL A 498 9.85 11.46 3.19
CA VAL A 498 9.52 11.60 4.63
C VAL A 498 8.52 12.72 4.92
N TYR A 499 8.33 13.65 3.97
CA TYR A 499 7.32 14.70 4.05
C TYR A 499 6.01 14.32 3.36
N GLY A 500 5.78 13.05 3.02
CA GLY A 500 4.58 12.56 2.32
C GLY A 500 4.85 12.13 0.88
N ARG A 501 4.07 11.17 0.38
CA ARG A 501 4.33 10.50 -0.92
C ARG A 501 3.18 10.69 -1.92
N ASP A 502 2.13 11.38 -1.51
CA ASP A 502 0.94 11.63 -2.31
C ASP A 502 1.27 12.52 -3.50
N ALA A 503 0.76 12.16 -4.69
CA ALA A 503 1.02 12.86 -5.94
C ALA A 503 0.18 14.14 -6.09
N THR A 504 0.24 15.05 -5.11
CA THR A 504 -0.52 16.30 -5.14
C THR A 504 0.13 17.33 -6.07
N VAL A 505 -0.65 17.86 -7.01
CA VAL A 505 -0.23 18.97 -7.89
C VAL A 505 -0.43 20.31 -7.18
N THR A 506 -1.61 20.50 -6.60
CA THR A 506 -1.98 21.66 -5.80
C THR A 506 -2.34 21.21 -4.38
N PRO A 507 -2.19 22.08 -3.37
CA PRO A 507 -2.55 21.72 -2.00
C PRO A 507 -4.04 21.36 -1.88
N PRO A 508 -4.40 20.20 -1.28
CA PRO A 508 -5.79 19.87 -1.03
C PRO A 508 -6.36 20.77 0.06
N HIS A 509 -7.65 21.09 -0.03
CA HIS A 509 -8.30 22.00 0.90
C HIS A 509 -8.68 21.34 2.23
N ASN A 510 -9.16 20.09 2.20
CA ASN A 510 -9.73 19.44 3.37
C ASN A 510 -8.71 18.61 4.14
N VAL A 511 -7.61 19.23 4.52
CA VAL A 511 -6.55 18.62 5.33
C VAL A 511 -6.07 19.60 6.40
N HIS A 512 -5.86 19.08 7.61
CA HIS A 512 -5.32 19.86 8.71
C HIS A 512 -3.81 19.98 8.59
N GLU A 513 -3.30 21.21 8.65
CA GLU A 513 -1.87 21.46 8.87
C GLU A 513 -1.48 21.18 10.34
N ARG A 514 -2.38 21.53 11.25
CA ARG A 514 -2.32 21.21 12.67
C ARG A 514 -3.74 20.96 13.15
N ILE A 515 -3.89 20.00 14.05
CA ILE A 515 -5.13 19.68 14.74
C ILE A 515 -5.05 20.29 16.13
N ASP A 516 -6.10 21.01 16.50
CA ASP A 516 -6.34 21.45 17.87
C ASP A 516 -7.43 20.52 18.42
N ASP A 517 -7.04 19.58 19.27
CA ASP A 517 -7.90 18.52 19.81
C ASP A 517 -9.09 19.07 20.63
N ALA A 518 -8.95 20.26 21.22
CA ALA A 518 -10.01 20.92 21.96
C ALA A 518 -11.10 21.53 21.07
N THR A 519 -10.81 21.78 19.79
CA THR A 519 -11.70 22.51 18.88
C THR A 519 -11.98 21.81 17.56
N ALA A 520 -11.23 20.76 17.22
CA ALA A 520 -11.45 19.98 16.01
C ALA A 520 -12.83 19.33 16.02
N ASP A 521 -13.47 19.31 14.84
CA ASP A 521 -14.77 18.65 14.68
C ASP A 521 -14.66 17.16 15.04
N THR A 522 -15.75 16.63 15.61
CA THR A 522 -15.89 15.19 15.88
C THR A 522 -17.04 14.61 15.07
N LEU A 523 -16.98 13.32 14.77
CA LEU A 523 -18.05 12.62 14.07
C LEU A 523 -19.11 12.14 15.06
N PRO A 524 -20.41 12.38 14.81
CA PRO A 524 -21.47 11.82 15.63
C PRO A 524 -21.52 10.29 15.46
N ARG A 525 -22.13 9.59 16.43
CA ARG A 525 -22.12 8.12 16.47
C ARG A 525 -22.74 7.47 15.23
N ASP A 526 -23.73 8.09 14.60
CA ASP A 526 -24.38 7.63 13.37
C ASP A 526 -23.49 7.77 12.11
N LYS A 527 -22.34 8.43 12.23
CA LYS A 527 -21.30 8.53 11.20
C LYS A 527 -20.10 7.63 11.48
N ARG A 528 -20.18 6.78 12.50
CA ARG A 528 -19.24 5.66 12.69
C ARG A 528 -19.81 4.45 11.99
N PHE A 529 -18.96 3.76 11.23
CA PHE A 529 -19.38 2.64 10.40
C PHE A 529 -18.60 1.39 10.75
N ALA A 530 -19.33 0.28 10.90
CA ALA A 530 -18.71 -1.04 10.86
C ALA A 530 -18.31 -1.36 9.42
N HIS A 531 -17.20 -2.05 9.23
CA HIS A 531 -16.69 -2.46 7.93
C HIS A 531 -15.88 -3.74 8.07
N ASP A 532 -16.19 -4.73 7.23
CA ASP A 532 -15.33 -5.89 7.04
C ASP A 532 -14.50 -5.71 5.77
N ILE A 533 -13.20 -5.92 5.86
CA ILE A 533 -12.29 -5.80 4.72
C ILE A 533 -12.64 -6.77 3.58
N ARG A 534 -13.28 -7.90 3.89
CA ARG A 534 -13.71 -8.91 2.91
C ARG A 534 -14.95 -8.44 2.15
N LEU A 535 -15.08 -8.91 0.92
CA LEU A 535 -16.17 -8.55 0.01
C LEU A 535 -17.17 -9.70 -0.13
N SER A 536 -18.43 -9.35 -0.32
CA SER A 536 -19.47 -10.30 -0.73
C SER A 536 -19.34 -10.55 -2.23
N TRP A 537 -18.55 -11.57 -2.59
CA TRP A 537 -18.32 -11.94 -3.99
C TRP A 537 -19.50 -12.67 -4.67
N ASP A 538 -20.52 -13.03 -3.89
CA ASP A 538 -21.72 -13.78 -4.33
C ASP A 538 -22.78 -12.91 -5.03
#